data_AF-A0A6B0RS10-F1
#
_entry.id   AF-A0A6B0RS10-F1
#
_cell.length_a   1.000
_cell.length_b   1.000
_cell.length_c   1.000
_cell.angle_alpha   90.00
_cell.angle_beta   90.00
_cell.angle_gamma   90.00
#
_symmetry.space_group_name_H-M   'P 1'
#
loop_
_entity.id
_entity.type
_entity.pdbx_description
1 polymer ?
#
loop_
_entity_poly.entity_id
_entity_poly.type
_entity_poly.pdbx_seq_one_letter_code
_entity_poly.pdbx_strand_id
1 'polypeptide(L)'
;MFFFTRYPSSSLLKAYFPDVQFNRCITSQMIKWFSNFREFYYIQMEKFARQAISDGVTNPKMLVILRDSELFRALNMHYNKGNDFEVPDCFLEIASLTLQEFFKAVSSGKDADPSWKKPIYKIISKLDSDIPEIFKSSSYPQELFRN
;
A
#
# COMPACT_ATOMS: atom_id res chain seq x y z
N MET A 1 1.65 1.33 9.62
CA MET A 1 2.07 -0.02 9.15
C MET A 1 1.84 -0.27 7.66
N PHE A 2 0.65 -0.04 7.08
CA PHE A 2 0.38 -0.39 5.66
C PHE A 2 1.32 0.29 4.65
N PHE A 3 1.83 1.49 4.97
CA PHE A 3 2.84 2.17 4.14
C PHE A 3 4.17 1.40 4.01
N PHE A 4 4.48 0.50 4.96
CA PHE A 4 5.71 -0.29 4.95
C PHE A 4 5.49 -1.72 4.43
N THR A 5 4.40 -2.36 4.85
CA THR A 5 4.07 -3.74 4.45
C THR A 5 2.62 -3.87 4.03
N ARG A 6 2.40 -4.48 2.85
CA ARG A 6 1.06 -4.80 2.33
C ARG A 6 0.65 -6.22 2.68
N TYR A 7 1.60 -7.13 2.88
CA TYR A 7 1.41 -8.55 3.17
C TYR A 7 2.12 -8.97 4.47
N PRO A 8 1.76 -8.40 5.63
CA PRO A 8 2.41 -8.76 6.87
C PRO A 8 2.13 -10.22 7.24
N SER A 9 3.15 -10.93 7.72
CA SER A 9 2.99 -12.27 8.27
C SER A 9 2.33 -12.22 9.65
N SER A 10 1.73 -13.34 10.08
CA SER A 10 1.18 -13.43 11.45
C SER A 10 2.24 -13.17 12.52
N SER A 11 3.47 -13.64 12.29
CA SER A 11 4.60 -13.40 13.20
C SER A 11 4.98 -11.92 13.26
N LEU A 12 4.96 -11.22 12.12
CA LEU A 12 5.21 -9.78 12.07
C LEU A 12 4.14 -9.01 12.84
N LEU A 13 2.86 -9.33 12.65
CA LEU A 13 1.79 -8.69 13.41
C LEU A 13 1.96 -8.88 14.92
N LYS A 14 2.30 -10.10 15.37
CA LYS A 14 2.55 -10.37 16.79
C LYS A 14 3.71 -9.55 17.36
N ALA A 15 4.77 -9.37 16.59
CA ALA A 15 5.94 -8.61 17.01
C ALA A 15 5.67 -7.10 17.15
N TYR A 16 4.74 -6.54 16.36
CA TYR A 16 4.42 -5.11 16.32
C TYR A 16 3.19 -4.71 17.15
N PHE A 17 2.49 -5.68 17.75
CA PHE A 17 1.36 -5.44 18.63
C PHE A 17 1.50 -6.26 19.93
N PRO A 18 2.53 -6.00 20.75
CA PRO A 18 2.82 -6.79 21.95
C PRO A 18 1.68 -6.73 22.99
N ASP A 19 0.92 -5.62 23.01
CA ASP A 19 -0.21 -5.43 23.91
C ASP A 19 -1.48 -6.19 23.49
N VAL A 20 -1.49 -6.80 22.30
CA VAL A 20 -2.64 -7.55 21.79
C VAL A 20 -2.48 -9.03 22.16
N GLN A 21 -3.47 -9.57 22.86
CA GLN A 21 -3.53 -11.02 23.13
C GLN A 21 -4.01 -11.78 21.87
N PHE A 22 -3.07 -12.22 21.04
CA PHE A 22 -3.41 -12.91 19.80
C PHE A 22 -4.06 -14.28 20.06
N ASN A 23 -5.28 -14.43 19.53
CA ASN A 23 -5.93 -15.71 19.33
C ASN A 23 -6.29 -15.91 17.83
N ARG A 24 -6.87 -17.07 17.48
CA ARG A 24 -7.24 -17.38 16.08
C ARG A 24 -8.21 -16.35 15.47
N CYS A 25 -9.16 -15.86 16.27
CA CYS A 25 -10.15 -14.87 15.83
C CYS A 25 -9.48 -13.51 15.55
N ILE A 26 -8.69 -13.01 16.51
CA ILE A 26 -7.95 -11.74 16.39
C ILE A 26 -6.97 -11.79 15.22
N THR A 27 -6.23 -12.89 15.07
CA THR A 27 -5.29 -13.07 13.94
C THR A 27 -6.03 -12.98 12.61
N SER A 28 -7.17 -13.67 12.47
CA SER A 28 -8.01 -13.61 11.28
C SER A 28 -8.54 -12.19 11.02
N GLN A 29 -8.93 -11.48 12.08
CA GLN A 29 -9.44 -10.12 11.99
C GLN A 29 -8.37 -9.14 11.50
N MET A 30 -7.14 -9.25 11.99
CA MET A 30 -6.03 -8.40 11.52
C MET A 30 -5.68 -8.71 10.07
N ILE A 31 -5.64 -9.98 9.68
CA ILE A 31 -5.43 -10.37 8.27
C ILE A 31 -6.54 -9.78 7.39
N LYS A 32 -7.79 -9.82 7.85
CA LYS A 32 -8.94 -9.21 7.15
C LYS A 32 -8.78 -7.71 6.99
N TRP A 33 -8.30 -6.98 8.01
CA TRP A 33 -8.02 -5.55 7.88
C TRP A 33 -6.98 -5.27 6.79
N PHE A 34 -5.88 -6.02 6.76
CA PHE A 34 -4.89 -5.86 5.69
C PHE A 34 -5.43 -6.24 4.31
N SER A 35 -6.35 -7.22 4.23
CA SER A 35 -7.06 -7.51 2.98
C SER A 35 -7.92 -6.33 2.52
N ASN A 36 -8.69 -5.71 3.42
CA ASN A 36 -9.49 -4.53 3.10
C ASN A 36 -8.59 -3.35 2.67
N PHE A 37 -7.45 -3.15 3.35
CA PHE A 37 -6.49 -2.11 2.96
C PHE A 37 -5.92 -2.35 1.56
N ARG A 38 -5.55 -3.58 1.22
CA ARG A 38 -5.09 -3.94 -0.13
C ARG A 38 -6.18 -3.77 -1.17
N GLU A 39 -7.43 -4.10 -0.85
CA GLU A 39 -8.56 -3.91 -1.77
C GLU A 39 -8.70 -2.45 -2.16
N PHE A 40 -8.76 -1.53 -1.18
CA PHE A 40 -8.80 -0.10 -1.46
C PHE A 40 -7.59 0.35 -2.29
N TYR A 41 -6.38 -0.06 -1.90
CA TYR A 41 -5.14 0.26 -2.59
C TYR A 41 -5.22 -0.13 -4.08
N TYR A 42 -5.54 -1.38 -4.38
CA TYR A 42 -5.59 -1.89 -5.74
C TYR A 42 -6.74 -1.31 -6.57
N ILE A 43 -7.86 -0.94 -5.94
CA ILE A 43 -8.93 -0.19 -6.61
C ILE A 43 -8.41 1.17 -7.07
N GLN A 44 -7.66 1.89 -6.21
CA GLN A 44 -7.07 3.17 -6.62
C GLN A 44 -6.03 2.99 -7.72
N MET A 45 -5.15 2.00 -7.61
CA MET A 45 -4.14 1.72 -8.66
C MET A 45 -4.79 1.44 -10.01
N GLU A 46 -5.84 0.62 -10.03
CA GLU A 46 -6.56 0.32 -11.27
C GLU A 46 -7.27 1.55 -11.83
N LYS A 47 -7.97 2.31 -10.98
CA LYS A 47 -8.66 3.54 -11.37
C LYS A 47 -7.70 4.50 -12.08
N PHE A 48 -6.56 4.79 -11.46
CA PHE A 48 -5.59 5.74 -12.00
C PHE A 48 -4.83 5.17 -13.21
N ALA A 49 -4.58 3.86 -13.27
CA ALA A 49 -4.03 3.22 -14.46
C ALA A 49 -4.97 3.37 -15.67
N ARG A 50 -6.27 3.13 -15.49
CA ARG A 50 -7.29 3.32 -16.54
C ARG A 50 -7.42 4.78 -16.95
N GLN A 51 -7.38 5.69 -15.98
CA GLN A 51 -7.40 7.13 -16.25
C GLN A 51 -6.20 7.55 -17.11
N ALA A 52 -4.99 7.12 -16.74
CA ALA A 52 -3.78 7.43 -17.52
C ALA A 52 -3.85 6.91 -18.97
N ILE A 53 -4.47 5.74 -19.20
CA ILE A 53 -4.70 5.22 -20.55
C ILE A 53 -5.68 6.13 -21.31
N SER A 54 -6.77 6.56 -20.66
CA SER A 54 -7.74 7.51 -21.24
C SER A 54 -7.10 8.86 -21.57
N ASP A 55 -6.13 9.30 -20.76
CA ASP A 55 -5.41 10.56 -20.94
C ASP A 55 -4.29 10.45 -21.99
N GLY A 56 -4.14 9.28 -22.64
CA GLY A 56 -3.17 9.08 -23.72
C GLY A 56 -1.73 8.86 -23.26
N VAL A 57 -1.50 8.52 -21.99
CA VAL A 57 -0.16 8.11 -21.53
C VAL A 57 0.25 6.85 -22.29
N THR A 58 1.47 6.85 -22.84
CA THR A 58 2.01 5.72 -23.61
C THR A 58 3.19 5.02 -22.92
N ASN A 59 3.91 5.75 -22.05
CA ASN A 59 5.07 5.23 -21.36
C ASN A 59 4.76 5.02 -19.87
N PRO A 60 4.73 3.78 -19.36
CA PRO A 60 4.47 3.51 -17.94
C PRO A 60 5.48 4.20 -17.02
N LYS A 61 6.74 4.42 -17.44
CA LYS A 61 7.75 5.07 -16.60
C LYS A 61 7.39 6.52 -16.23
N MET A 62 6.45 7.15 -16.94
CA MET A 62 5.93 8.47 -16.61
C MET A 62 4.97 8.45 -15.40
N LEU A 63 4.46 7.28 -15.04
CA LEU A 63 3.54 7.10 -13.92
C LEU A 63 4.33 7.03 -12.62
N VAL A 64 4.64 8.20 -12.10
CA VAL A 64 5.31 8.41 -10.81
C VAL A 64 4.32 9.09 -9.87
N ILE A 65 4.15 8.50 -8.69
CA ILE A 65 3.30 9.03 -7.63
C ILE A 65 4.12 10.01 -6.80
N LEU A 66 3.82 11.29 -6.97
CA LEU A 66 4.40 12.37 -6.19
C LEU A 66 3.51 12.74 -5.00
N ARG A 67 4.05 13.48 -4.03
CA ARG A 67 3.37 13.96 -2.82
C ARG A 67 2.17 14.86 -3.10
N ASP A 68 2.16 15.54 -4.23
CA ASP A 68 1.09 16.42 -4.69
C ASP A 68 0.10 15.69 -5.62
N SER A 69 0.36 14.44 -5.98
CA SER A 69 -0.51 13.67 -6.87
C SER A 69 -1.86 13.36 -6.21
N GLU A 70 -2.92 13.36 -7.01
CA GLU A 70 -4.27 13.02 -6.53
C GLU A 70 -4.34 11.59 -5.98
N LEU A 71 -3.61 10.66 -6.58
CA LEU A 71 -3.52 9.29 -6.11
C LEU A 71 -2.88 9.24 -4.72
N PHE A 72 -1.75 9.91 -4.50
CA PHE A 72 -1.16 9.97 -3.16
C PHE A 72 -2.14 10.58 -2.15
N ARG A 73 -2.79 11.69 -2.49
CA ARG A 73 -3.78 12.33 -1.62
C ARG A 73 -4.90 11.35 -1.22
N ALA A 74 -5.43 10.58 -2.16
CA ALA A 74 -6.46 9.57 -1.90
C ALA A 74 -5.97 8.46 -0.96
N LEU A 75 -4.74 7.97 -1.14
CA LEU A 75 -4.13 6.95 -0.29
C LEU A 75 -3.84 7.50 1.12
N ASN A 76 -3.26 8.70 1.20
CA ASN A 76 -2.92 9.34 2.47
C ASN A 76 -4.17 9.62 3.31
N MET A 77 -5.23 10.19 2.73
CA MET A 77 -6.50 10.41 3.43
C MET A 77 -7.14 9.11 3.94
N HIS A 78 -6.90 7.97 3.26
CA HIS A 78 -7.47 6.70 3.67
C HIS A 78 -6.69 6.05 4.84
N TYR A 79 -5.36 6.01 4.73
CA TYR A 79 -4.51 5.30 5.69
C TYR A 79 -3.96 6.17 6.83
N ASN A 80 -3.95 7.49 6.64
CA ASN A 80 -3.33 8.48 7.53
C ASN A 80 -4.31 9.65 7.79
N LYS A 81 -5.49 9.33 8.35
CA LYS A 81 -6.58 10.31 8.52
C LYS A 81 -6.22 11.55 9.33
N GLY A 82 -5.40 11.38 10.38
CA GLY A 82 -4.91 12.50 11.19
C GLY A 82 -3.78 13.28 10.51
N ASN A 83 -3.21 12.73 9.43
CA ASN A 83 -1.99 13.22 8.81
C ASN A 83 -0.86 13.41 9.83
N ASP A 84 -0.81 12.50 10.82
CA ASP A 84 0.02 12.64 12.03
C ASP A 84 1.50 12.35 11.77
N PHE A 85 1.82 11.79 10.59
CA PHE A 85 3.17 11.45 10.19
C PHE A 85 3.36 11.62 8.68
N GLU A 86 4.61 11.86 8.28
CA GLU A 86 5.00 11.85 6.88
C GLU A 86 5.10 10.40 6.35
N VAL A 87 4.39 10.13 5.26
CA VAL A 87 4.45 8.82 4.61
C VAL A 87 5.87 8.61 4.04
N PRO A 88 6.54 7.47 4.20
CA PRO A 88 7.90 7.27 3.67
C PRO A 88 8.01 7.38 2.13
N ASP A 89 9.14 7.86 1.61
CA ASP A 89 9.39 7.93 0.16
C ASP A 89 9.37 6.54 -0.50
N CYS A 90 9.86 5.52 0.19
CA CYS A 90 9.83 4.14 -0.32
C CYS A 90 8.40 3.66 -0.62
N PHE A 91 7.39 4.14 0.10
CA PHE A 91 6.00 3.85 -0.23
C PHE A 91 5.60 4.44 -1.59
N LEU A 92 6.02 5.67 -1.88
CA LEU A 92 5.74 6.33 -3.16
C LEU A 92 6.39 5.59 -4.33
N GLU A 93 7.63 5.12 -4.14
CA GLU A 93 8.34 4.32 -5.14
C GLU A 93 7.60 3.01 -5.45
N ILE A 94 7.20 2.28 -4.40
CA ILE A 94 6.46 1.01 -4.53
C ILE A 94 5.07 1.23 -5.12
N ALA A 95 4.40 2.32 -4.73
CA ALA A 95 3.10 2.70 -5.26
C ALA A 95 3.19 3.08 -6.75
N SER A 96 4.24 3.80 -7.14
CA SER A 96 4.53 4.09 -8.54
C SER A 96 4.74 2.81 -9.33
N LEU A 97 5.57 1.89 -8.83
CA LEU A 97 5.78 0.59 -9.48
C LEU A 97 4.47 -0.22 -9.58
N THR A 98 3.63 -0.20 -8.54
CA THR A 98 2.31 -0.85 -8.59
C THR A 98 1.46 -0.26 -9.70
N LEU A 99 1.32 1.07 -9.75
CA LEU A 99 0.55 1.76 -10.78
C LEU A 99 1.05 1.41 -12.18
N GLN A 100 2.37 1.32 -12.37
CA GLN A 100 3.00 0.94 -13.63
C GLN A 100 2.66 -0.50 -14.04
N GLU A 101 2.64 -1.45 -13.10
CA GLU A 101 2.25 -2.84 -13.40
C GLU A 101 0.76 -2.95 -13.74
N PHE A 102 -0.11 -2.22 -13.04
CA PHE A 102 -1.53 -2.11 -13.38
C PHE A 102 -1.72 -1.52 -14.78
N PHE A 103 -1.04 -0.41 -15.08
CA PHE A 103 -1.09 0.24 -16.38
C PHE A 103 -0.64 -0.70 -17.50
N LYS A 104 0.51 -1.38 -17.37
CA LYS A 104 1.00 -2.33 -18.37
C LYS A 104 0.01 -3.46 -18.63
N ALA A 105 -0.62 -3.99 -17.58
CA ALA A 105 -1.59 -5.08 -17.71
C ALA A 105 -2.85 -4.61 -18.46
N VAL A 106 -3.42 -3.48 -18.05
CA VAL A 106 -4.64 -2.92 -18.67
C VAL A 106 -4.35 -2.44 -20.11
N SER A 107 -3.23 -1.76 -20.35
CA SER A 107 -2.87 -1.25 -21.68
C SER A 107 -2.61 -2.37 -22.69
N SER A 108 -2.29 -3.58 -22.22
CA SER A 108 -2.12 -4.78 -23.06
C SER A 108 -3.36 -5.68 -23.10
N GLY A 109 -4.49 -5.24 -22.52
CA GLY A 109 -5.75 -6.00 -22.49
C GLY A 109 -5.71 -7.27 -21.63
N LYS A 110 -4.69 -7.45 -20.78
CA LYS A 110 -4.58 -8.60 -19.89
C LYS A 110 -5.66 -8.61 -18.80
N ASP A 111 -6.27 -7.46 -18.53
CA ASP A 111 -7.33 -7.28 -17.53
C ASP A 111 -8.64 -7.99 -17.87
N ALA A 112 -8.78 -8.53 -19.08
CA ALA A 112 -9.87 -9.44 -19.45
C ALA A 112 -9.79 -10.82 -18.75
N ASP A 113 -8.60 -11.26 -18.31
CA ASP A 113 -8.43 -12.51 -17.58
C ASP A 113 -8.79 -12.32 -16.09
N PRO A 114 -9.70 -13.09 -15.47
CA PRO A 114 -10.09 -12.90 -14.06
C PRO A 114 -8.93 -12.94 -13.05
N SER A 115 -7.80 -13.52 -13.42
CA SER A 115 -6.61 -13.70 -12.60
C SER A 115 -5.46 -12.71 -12.93
N TRP A 116 -5.70 -11.72 -13.78
CA TRP A 116 -4.71 -10.76 -14.28
C TRP A 116 -3.91 -10.01 -13.21
N LYS A 117 -4.50 -9.84 -12.02
CA LYS A 117 -3.84 -9.17 -10.88
C LYS A 117 -2.88 -10.09 -10.11
N LYS A 118 -2.96 -11.42 -10.27
CA LYS A 118 -2.10 -12.37 -9.53
C LYS A 118 -0.60 -12.14 -9.76
N PRO A 119 -0.11 -11.94 -11.00
CA PRO A 119 1.29 -11.61 -11.23
C PRO A 119 1.70 -10.29 -10.55
N ILE A 120 0.83 -9.28 -10.56
CA ILE A 120 1.09 -7.98 -9.92
C ILE A 120 1.23 -8.17 -8.41
N TYR A 121 0.29 -8.88 -7.77
CA TYR A 121 0.35 -9.18 -6.34
C TYR A 121 1.64 -9.88 -5.93
N LYS A 122 2.14 -10.80 -6.78
CA LYS A 122 3.41 -11.52 -6.55
C LYS A 122 4.64 -10.59 -6.63
N ILE A 123 4.59 -9.54 -7.44
CA ILE A 123 5.64 -8.51 -7.47
C ILE A 123 5.56 -7.70 -6.17
N ILE A 124 4.38 -7.15 -5.85
CA ILE A 124 4.21 -6.26 -4.70
C ILE A 124 4.50 -6.96 -3.37
N SER A 125 4.16 -8.23 -3.23
CA SER A 125 4.46 -9.01 -2.02
C SER A 125 5.95 -9.17 -1.72
N LYS A 126 6.83 -8.91 -2.69
CA LYS A 126 8.29 -8.97 -2.53
C LYS A 126 8.92 -7.60 -2.24
N LEU A 127 8.13 -6.54 -2.28
CA LEU A 127 8.58 -5.16 -2.09
C LEU A 127 8.25 -4.63 -0.70
N ASP A 128 7.71 -5.47 0.18
CA ASP A 128 7.45 -5.09 1.56
C ASP A 128 8.78 -4.78 2.28
N SER A 129 8.81 -3.65 2.96
CA SER A 129 9.96 -3.17 3.71
C SER A 129 9.81 -3.50 5.18
N ASP A 130 10.93 -3.48 5.90
CA ASP A 130 10.91 -3.54 7.35
C ASP A 130 10.15 -2.34 7.93
N ILE A 131 9.38 -2.61 8.97
CA ILE A 131 8.65 -1.58 9.69
C ILE A 131 9.62 -0.94 10.69
N PRO A 132 9.65 0.39 10.87
CA PRO A 132 10.49 1.01 11.87
C PRO A 132 10.20 0.51 13.29
N GLU A 133 11.26 0.23 14.06
CA GLU A 133 11.16 -0.34 15.42
C GLU A 133 10.37 0.55 16.40
N ILE A 134 10.30 1.86 16.15
CA ILE A 134 9.47 2.82 16.91
C ILE A 134 7.99 2.43 16.94
N PHE A 135 7.51 1.66 15.95
CA PHE A 135 6.14 1.16 15.94
C PHE A 135 5.91 -0.01 16.90
N LYS A 136 6.95 -0.58 17.52
CA LYS A 136 6.82 -1.66 18.51
C LYS A 136 6.59 -1.16 19.94
N SER A 137 6.98 0.09 20.25
CA SER A 137 6.85 0.63 21.60
C SER A 137 5.44 1.20 21.83
N SER A 138 4.80 0.80 22.93
CA SER A 138 3.52 1.36 23.41
C SER A 138 3.65 2.85 23.79
N SER A 139 4.87 3.34 23.97
CA SER A 139 5.19 4.75 24.16
C SER A 139 5.24 5.45 22.80
N TYR A 140 4.12 6.04 22.38
CA TYR A 140 4.07 6.99 21.27
C TYR A 140 4.82 8.26 21.72
N PRO A 141 6.03 8.58 21.23
CA PRO A 141 6.64 9.86 21.53
C PRO A 141 5.94 10.87 20.63
N GLN A 142 4.95 11.58 21.17
CA GLN A 142 4.25 12.67 20.47
C GLN A 142 5.19 13.79 19.98
N GLU A 143 6.49 13.74 20.33
CA GLU A 143 7.47 14.79 20.05
C GLU A 143 8.35 14.56 18.81
N LEU A 144 8.27 13.41 18.13
CA LEU A 144 9.23 13.05 17.06
C LEU A 144 8.80 13.42 15.62
N PHE A 145 7.57 13.90 15.41
CA PHE A 145 7.07 14.28 14.08
C PHE A 145 6.77 15.78 13.94
N ARG A 146 7.32 16.61 14.84
CA ARG A 146 7.25 18.06 14.73
C ARG A 146 8.54 18.57 14.10
N ASN A 147 8.54 18.72 12.78
CA ASN A 147 9.39 19.70 12.08
C ASN A 147 8.55 20.36 10.99
#